data_AF-A0AAD8A1H6-F1
#
_entry.id   AF-A0AAD8A1H6-F1
#
_cell.length_a   1.000
_cell.length_b   1.000
_cell.length_c   1.000
_cell.angle_alpha   90.00
_cell.angle_beta   90.00
_cell.angle_gamma   90.00
#
_symmetry.space_group_name_H-M   'P 1'
#
loop_
_entity.id
_entity.type
_entity.pdbx_description
1 polymer ?
#
loop_
_entity_poly.entity_id
_entity_poly.type
_entity_poly.pdbx_seq_one_letter_code
_entity_poly.pdbx_strand_id
1 'polypeptide(L)'
;MDWWLKIGSLKQSTSKCAITTQLSRNKWFNDENRTHDTTAMLSFDKRMNKVASSLGIRVVELRDSSGLVLCSWQFLESGCIDEFTIPPDALSEPSLTLVAEDSSGNIIKHNIL
;
A
#
# COMPACT_ATOMS: atom_id res chain seq x y z
N MET A 1 17.64 -21.68 25.96
CA MET A 1 16.30 -21.08 26.21
C MET A 1 16.16 -20.03 25.15
N ASP A 2 15.71 -20.46 23.98
CA ASP A 2 15.84 -19.72 22.73
C ASP A 2 14.47 -19.15 22.38
N TRP A 3 14.35 -17.83 22.47
CA TRP A 3 13.09 -17.11 22.35
C TRP A 3 13.19 -16.01 21.29
N TRP A 4 13.56 -16.33 20.04
CA TRP A 4 13.32 -15.40 18.92
C TRP A 4 13.12 -16.14 17.61
N LEU A 5 12.41 -15.46 16.70
CA LEU A 5 12.12 -15.79 15.29
C LEU A 5 10.77 -16.48 15.03
N LYS A 6 9.68 -15.77 15.33
CA LYS A 6 8.50 -15.77 14.44
C LYS A 6 8.68 -14.63 13.44
N ILE A 7 9.60 -14.83 12.50
CA ILE A 7 9.70 -13.94 11.33
C ILE A 7 8.47 -14.18 10.46
N GLY A 8 7.57 -13.19 10.45
CA GLY A 8 6.48 -13.13 9.49
C GLY A 8 7.06 -13.26 8.09
N SER A 9 6.58 -14.23 7.33
CA SER A 9 7.12 -14.55 6.01
C SER A 9 6.84 -13.42 5.03
N LEU A 10 7.83 -12.54 4.81
CA LEU A 10 7.92 -11.74 3.60
C LEU A 10 8.15 -12.70 2.42
N LYS A 11 7.08 -13.04 1.70
CA LYS A 11 7.19 -13.77 0.44
C LYS A 11 7.30 -12.76 -0.70
N GLN A 12 8.50 -12.59 -1.25
CA GLN A 12 8.63 -12.19 -2.65
C GLN A 12 8.16 -13.38 -3.49
N SER A 13 7.06 -13.21 -4.22
CA SER A 13 6.53 -14.25 -5.13
C SER A 13 6.48 -13.69 -6.55
N THR A 14 7.40 -14.14 -7.39
CA THR A 14 7.30 -14.05 -8.84
C THR A 14 6.52 -15.25 -9.33
N SER A 15 5.21 -15.09 -9.59
CA SER A 15 4.41 -16.13 -10.24
C SER A 15 3.30 -15.52 -11.07
N LYS A 16 3.48 -15.65 -12.40
CA LYS A 16 2.53 -15.31 -13.47
C LYS A 16 1.26 -16.16 -13.36
N CYS A 17 0.37 -15.88 -12.40
CA CYS A 17 -1.02 -16.38 -12.29
C CYS A 17 -1.67 -15.72 -11.05
N ALA A 18 -1.80 -14.39 -11.04
CA ALA A 18 -2.49 -13.66 -9.95
C ALA A 18 -3.49 -12.62 -10.49
N ILE A 19 -3.90 -12.75 -11.75
CA ILE A 19 -4.72 -11.74 -12.43
C ILE A 19 -6.19 -11.87 -12.02
N THR A 20 -6.68 -13.04 -11.60
CA THR A 20 -8.12 -13.22 -11.33
C THR A 20 -8.57 -12.79 -9.93
N THR A 21 -7.71 -12.86 -8.92
CA THR A 21 -8.04 -12.46 -7.54
C THR A 21 -7.83 -10.96 -7.29
N GLN A 22 -7.08 -10.27 -8.15
CA GLN A 22 -6.86 -8.82 -8.06
C GLN A 22 -7.97 -8.02 -8.76
N LEU A 23 -8.56 -8.56 -9.83
CA LEU A 23 -9.54 -7.83 -10.64
C LEU A 23 -10.92 -7.70 -9.98
N SER A 24 -11.31 -8.61 -9.09
CA SER A 24 -12.64 -8.59 -8.46
C SER A 24 -12.80 -7.54 -7.36
N ARG A 25 -11.74 -6.84 -6.98
CA ARG A 25 -11.79 -5.74 -6.00
C ARG A 25 -11.28 -4.40 -6.56
N ASN A 26 -11.06 -4.33 -7.87
CA ASN A 26 -10.77 -3.07 -8.53
C ASN A 26 -12.05 -2.24 -8.63
N LYS A 27 -12.01 -1.03 -8.07
CA LYS A 27 -13.08 -0.01 -8.08
C LYS A 27 -13.63 0.31 -9.47
N TRP A 28 -12.88 0.03 -10.53
CA TRP A 28 -13.34 0.19 -11.92
C TRP A 28 -14.50 -0.74 -12.32
N PHE A 29 -14.66 -1.89 -11.66
CA PHE A 29 -15.72 -2.87 -11.96
C PHE A 29 -16.96 -2.75 -11.06
N ASN A 30 -16.90 -1.91 -10.02
CA ASN A 30 -17.96 -1.79 -9.03
C ASN A 30 -18.37 -0.31 -8.91
N ASP A 31 -18.87 0.23 -10.02
CA ASP A 31 -19.42 1.57 -10.10
C ASP A 31 -20.84 1.59 -9.53
N GLU A 32 -20.96 1.85 -8.23
CA GLU A 32 -22.20 2.39 -7.64
C GLU A 32 -21.84 3.38 -6.51
N ASN A 33 -21.66 4.64 -6.90
CA ASN A 33 -22.08 5.81 -6.11
C ASN A 33 -21.65 5.85 -4.62
N ARG A 34 -20.34 5.88 -4.35
CA ARG A 34 -19.83 6.24 -3.02
C ARG A 34 -18.90 7.44 -3.06
N THR A 35 -19.50 8.62 -3.10
CA THR A 35 -18.93 9.83 -2.50
C THR A 35 -19.00 9.69 -0.97
N HIS A 36 -18.14 8.84 -0.41
CA HIS A 36 -17.85 8.89 1.03
C HIS A 36 -16.60 9.75 1.17
N ASP A 37 -16.54 10.61 2.19
CA ASP A 37 -15.37 11.42 2.54
C ASP A 37 -14.14 10.53 2.78
N THR A 38 -13.45 10.13 1.70
CA THR A 38 -12.35 9.16 1.69
C THR A 38 -11.06 9.74 2.27
N THR A 39 -11.01 11.06 2.47
CA THR A 39 -9.84 11.80 2.94
C THR A 39 -9.55 11.63 4.43
N ALA A 40 -10.50 11.16 5.24
CA ALA A 40 -10.30 11.02 6.68
C ALA A 40 -9.71 9.66 7.11
N MET A 41 -9.87 8.62 6.29
CA MET A 41 -9.58 7.24 6.71
C MET A 41 -8.28 6.66 6.19
N LEU A 42 -7.70 7.19 5.10
CA LEU A 42 -6.39 6.82 4.58
C LEU A 42 -5.58 8.09 4.34
N SER A 43 -4.40 8.19 4.93
CA SER A 43 -3.58 9.39 4.90
C SER A 43 -2.10 9.08 4.80
N PHE A 44 -1.33 10.06 4.34
CA PHE A 44 0.12 10.02 4.29
C PHE A 44 0.72 11.25 4.98
N ASP A 45 1.51 11.03 6.03
CA ASP A 45 2.33 12.05 6.66
C ASP A 45 3.71 12.08 5.99
N LYS A 46 3.95 13.09 5.15
CA LYS A 46 5.22 13.29 4.46
C LYS A 46 6.39 13.52 5.42
N ARG A 47 6.17 14.13 6.60
CA ARG A 47 7.24 14.40 7.56
C ARG A 47 7.74 13.11 8.22
N MET A 48 6.83 12.18 8.48
CA MET A 48 7.15 10.89 9.09
C MET A 48 7.33 9.76 8.07
N ASN A 49 7.15 10.03 6.77
CA ASN A 49 7.07 9.03 5.70
C ASN A 49 6.13 7.88 6.05
N LYS A 50 4.97 8.22 6.61
CA LYS A 50 4.06 7.26 7.23
C LYS A 50 2.71 7.26 6.56
N VAL A 51 2.26 6.09 6.13
CA VAL A 51 0.89 5.83 5.68
C VAL A 51 0.09 5.33 6.86
N ALA A 52 -1.13 5.83 7.04
CA ALA A 52 -2.04 5.38 8.08
C ALA A 52 -3.44 5.15 7.50
N SER A 53 -4.08 4.06 7.89
CA SER A 53 -5.48 3.78 7.58
C SER A 53 -6.21 3.19 8.78
N SER A 54 -7.39 3.73 9.11
CA SER A 54 -8.28 3.14 10.12
C SER A 54 -9.01 1.86 9.65
N LEU A 55 -8.90 1.54 8.37
CA LEU A 55 -9.51 0.36 7.74
C LEU A 55 -8.47 -0.72 7.41
N GLY A 56 -7.21 -0.51 7.80
CA GLY A 56 -6.09 -1.39 7.49
C GLY A 56 -5.56 -1.19 6.07
N ILE A 57 -4.27 -0.95 5.95
CA ILE A 57 -3.52 -0.80 4.71
C ILE A 57 -3.36 -2.17 4.05
N ARG A 58 -3.60 -2.23 2.73
CA ARG A 58 -3.37 -3.43 1.91
C ARG A 58 -2.13 -3.31 1.04
N VAL A 59 -1.94 -2.17 0.40
CA VAL A 59 -0.85 -1.97 -0.54
C VAL A 59 -0.24 -0.59 -0.34
N VAL A 60 1.08 -0.52 -0.35
CA VAL A 60 1.84 0.74 -0.50
C VAL A 60 2.83 0.54 -1.63
N GLU A 61 2.86 1.46 -2.59
CA GLU A 61 3.76 1.46 -3.73
C GLU A 61 4.49 2.80 -3.82
N LEU A 62 5.76 2.72 -4.20
CA LEU A 62 6.51 3.86 -4.71
C LEU A 62 6.71 3.68 -6.19
N ARG A 63 6.42 4.74 -6.94
CA ARG A 63 6.53 4.77 -8.38
C ARG A 63 7.46 5.87 -8.84
N ASP A 64 8.18 5.64 -9.92
CA ASP A 64 8.95 6.69 -10.58
C ASP A 64 8.04 7.68 -11.33
N SER A 65 8.65 8.68 -11.96
CA SER A 65 7.94 9.69 -12.75
C SER A 65 7.22 9.14 -13.99
N SER A 66 7.59 7.95 -14.46
CA SER A 66 6.89 7.24 -15.55
C SER A 66 5.68 6.44 -15.05
N GLY A 67 5.54 6.29 -13.73
CA GLY A 67 4.50 5.50 -13.08
C GLY A 67 4.89 4.03 -12.85
N LEU A 68 6.15 3.65 -13.13
CA LEU A 68 6.68 2.32 -12.91
C LEU A 68 6.89 2.07 -11.40
N VAL A 69 6.47 0.89 -10.93
CA VAL A 69 6.59 0.53 -9.51
C VAL A 69 8.03 0.16 -9.18
N LEU A 70 8.66 0.96 -8.32
CA LEU A 70 10.01 0.73 -7.81
C LEU A 70 10.01 -0.13 -6.56
N CYS A 71 9.05 0.11 -5.66
CA CYS A 71 8.86 -0.66 -4.43
C CYS A 71 7.38 -0.94 -4.21
N SER A 72 7.06 -2.12 -3.67
CA SER A 72 5.69 -2.53 -3.33
C SER A 72 5.70 -3.31 -2.02
N TRP A 73 4.85 -2.89 -1.09
CA TRP A 73 4.56 -3.60 0.15
C TRP A 73 3.10 -4.02 0.13
N GLN A 74 2.87 -5.31 0.33
CA GLN A 74 1.54 -5.90 0.31
C GLN A 74 1.27 -6.60 1.63
N PHE A 75 0.15 -6.25 2.25
CA PHE A 75 -0.30 -6.78 3.52
C PHE A 75 -1.50 -7.69 3.25
N LEU A 76 -1.31 -8.98 3.46
CA LEU A 76 -2.36 -10.00 3.30
C LEU A 76 -3.29 -9.99 4.52
N GLU A 77 -4.51 -10.54 4.36
CA GLU A 77 -5.65 -10.43 5.28
C GLU A 77 -5.37 -10.83 6.76
N SER A 78 -4.24 -11.46 7.08
CA SER A 78 -3.85 -11.78 8.46
C SER A 78 -3.17 -10.59 9.16
N GLY A 79 -3.99 -9.66 9.63
CA GLY A 79 -3.57 -8.51 10.45
C GLY A 79 -3.74 -7.20 9.70
N CYS A 80 -4.81 -6.45 10.03
CA CYS A 80 -4.99 -5.09 9.55
C CYS A 80 -3.76 -4.27 9.96
N ILE A 81 -2.98 -3.81 8.97
CA ILE A 81 -1.85 -2.92 9.22
C ILE A 81 -2.38 -1.50 9.20
N ASP A 82 -2.64 -0.94 10.37
CA ASP A 82 -3.23 0.41 10.46
C ASP A 82 -2.21 1.49 10.09
N GLU A 83 -0.91 1.20 10.22
CA GLU A 83 0.16 2.15 9.98
C GLU A 83 1.38 1.48 9.35
N PHE A 84 1.99 2.15 8.38
CA PHE A 84 3.19 1.70 7.71
C PHE A 84 4.15 2.87 7.47
N THR A 85 5.38 2.75 7.97
CA THR A 85 6.46 3.70 7.70
C THR A 85 7.29 3.21 6.53
N ILE A 86 7.46 4.07 5.53
CA ILE A 86 8.25 3.77 4.34
C ILE A 86 9.74 3.73 4.74
N PRO A 87 10.46 2.65 4.39
CA PRO A 87 11.89 2.57 4.60
C PRO A 87 12.63 3.74 3.93
N PRO A 88 13.53 4.47 4.62
CA PRO A 88 14.21 5.65 4.07
C PRO A 88 15.06 5.37 2.82
N ASP A 89 15.61 4.17 2.70
CA ASP A 89 16.37 3.69 1.54
C ASP A 89 15.51 3.60 0.27
N ALA A 90 14.22 3.31 0.42
CA ALA A 90 13.28 3.28 -0.70
C ALA A 90 12.91 4.68 -1.23
N LEU A 91 13.26 5.75 -0.50
CA LEU A 91 13.00 7.14 -0.86
C LEU A 91 14.20 7.83 -1.53
N SER A 92 15.21 7.06 -1.93
CA SER A 92 16.46 7.60 -2.50
C SER A 92 16.32 8.09 -3.94
N GLU A 93 15.30 7.64 -4.66
CA GLU A 93 15.08 8.02 -6.06
C GLU A 93 14.42 9.41 -6.18
N PRO A 94 14.81 10.23 -7.15
CA PRO A 94 14.18 11.52 -7.40
C PRO A 94 12.78 11.35 -8.01
N SER A 95 11.84 12.20 -7.60
CA SER A 95 10.48 12.28 -8.16
C SER A 95 9.64 11.01 -7.95
N LEU A 96 9.46 10.64 -6.70
CA LEU A 96 8.64 9.48 -6.32
C LEU A 96 7.17 9.84 -6.21
N THR A 97 6.29 8.98 -6.75
CA THR A 97 4.86 9.01 -6.44
C THR A 97 4.53 7.85 -5.53
N LEU A 98 4.06 8.16 -4.32
CA LEU A 98 3.46 7.19 -3.42
C LEU A 98 2.02 6.92 -3.82
N VAL A 99 1.66 5.64 -3.87
CA VAL A 99 0.30 5.16 -4.00
C VAL A 99 0.03 4.22 -2.83
N ALA A 100 -1.07 4.42 -2.10
CA ALA A 100 -1.48 3.48 -1.06
C ALA A 100 -2.94 3.10 -1.24
N GLU A 101 -3.28 1.85 -0.91
CA GLU A 101 -4.62 1.28 -0.92
C GLU A 101 -4.95 0.66 0.44
N ASP A 102 -6.14 0.93 0.98
CA ASP A 102 -6.66 0.29 2.19
C ASP A 102 -7.61 -0.89 1.91
N SER A 103 -8.10 -1.54 2.97
CA SER A 103 -8.96 -2.74 2.86
C SER A 103 -10.37 -2.47 2.36
N SER A 104 -10.80 -1.21 2.35
CA SER A 104 -12.04 -0.78 1.69
C SER A 104 -11.81 -0.30 0.26
N GLY A 105 -10.58 -0.43 -0.23
CA GLY A 105 -10.14 -0.04 -1.57
C GLY A 105 -9.87 1.45 -1.71
N ASN A 106 -9.86 2.26 -0.65
CA ASN A 106 -9.53 3.69 -0.73
C ASN A 106 -8.10 3.85 -1.22
N ILE A 107 -7.87 4.80 -2.15
CA ILE A 107 -6.57 5.01 -2.76
C ILE A 107 -6.16 6.47 -2.56
N ILE A 108 -4.95 6.69 -2.05
CA ILE A 108 -4.29 8.00 -2.03
C ILE A 108 -3.09 8.00 -2.97
N LYS A 109 -2.76 9.19 -3.50
CA LYS A 109 -1.58 9.41 -4.33
C LYS A 109 -0.87 10.69 -3.87
N HIS A 110 0.43 10.59 -3.59
CA HIS A 110 1.23 11.73 -3.14
C HIS A 110 2.56 11.79 -3.89
N ASN A 111 2.92 12.97 -4.37
CA ASN A 111 4.26 13.22 -4.90
C ASN A 111 5.23 13.49 -3.75
N ILE A 112 6.19 12.60 -3.60
CA ILE A 112 7.32 12.73 -2.68
C ILE A 112 8.45 13.40 -3.49
N LEU A 113 8.43 14.73 -3.44
CA LEU A 113 9.57 15.59 -3.81
C LEU A 113 10.69 15.48 -2.77
#